data_AF-A0A7T0JKJ7-F1
#
_entry.id   AF-A0A7T0JKJ7-F1
#
_cell.length_a   1.000
_cell.length_b   1.000
_cell.length_c   1.000
_cell.angle_alpha   90.00
_cell.angle_beta   90.00
_cell.angle_gamma   90.00
#
_symmetry.space_group_name_H-M   'P 1'
#
loop_
_entity.id
_entity.type
_entity.pdbx_description
1 polymer ?
#
loop_
_entity_poly.entity_id
_entity_poly.type
_entity_poly.pdbx_seq_one_letter_code
_entity_poly.pdbx_strand_id
1 'polypeptide(L)'
;MQKRWPLHPKPHDAETLEHYVRRLAECYGVRYELFCLRALGIPVADSRARQFQAPTPELLQRLSNGTGISVELLEQMTWRRVWDRLMDKVRQYVETAEGKAALELVANRRLVGNPPHK
;
A
#
# COMPACT_ATOMS: atom_id res chain seq x y z
N MET A 1 -28.16 -7.36 -6.77
CA MET A 1 -27.11 -6.63 -6.01
C MET A 1 -26.36 -7.65 -5.18
N GLN A 2 -25.03 -7.78 -5.35
CA GLN A 2 -24.22 -8.57 -4.40
C GLN A 2 -24.26 -7.87 -3.03
N LYS A 3 -24.58 -8.61 -1.98
CA LYS A 3 -24.62 -8.07 -0.63
C LYS A 3 -23.18 -7.77 -0.21
N ARG A 4 -22.91 -6.52 0.17
CA ARG A 4 -21.60 -6.11 0.71
C ARG A 4 -21.25 -6.97 1.92
N TRP A 5 -19.96 -7.16 2.11
CA TRP A 5 -19.42 -7.80 3.29
C TRP A 5 -19.80 -7.00 4.54
N PRO A 6 -20.32 -7.63 5.61
CA PRO A 6 -20.85 -6.90 6.77
C PRO A 6 -19.80 -6.12 7.58
N LEU A 7 -18.53 -6.52 7.51
CA LEU A 7 -17.42 -5.90 8.24
C LEU A 7 -16.36 -5.47 7.23
N HIS A 8 -16.23 -4.18 7.00
CA HIS A 8 -15.21 -3.62 6.12
C HIS A 8 -14.72 -2.29 6.71
N PRO A 9 -13.51 -2.25 7.29
CA PRO A 9 -12.95 -0.98 7.77
C PRO A 9 -12.72 -0.05 6.58
N LYS A 10 -12.73 1.25 6.86
CA LYS A 10 -12.30 2.25 5.87
C LYS A 10 -10.78 2.13 5.65
N PRO A 11 -10.29 2.25 4.41
CA PRO A 11 -8.86 2.38 4.13
C PRO A 11 -8.26 3.60 4.82
N HIS A 12 -6.97 3.54 5.15
CA HIS A 12 -6.21 4.74 5.51
C HIS A 12 -5.57 5.42 4.28
N ASP A 13 -5.27 6.71 4.37
CA ASP A 13 -4.85 7.57 3.24
C ASP A 13 -3.63 7.07 2.45
N ALA A 14 -2.68 6.42 3.14
CA ALA A 14 -1.44 5.88 2.57
C ALA A 14 -1.32 4.35 2.76
N GLU A 15 -2.45 3.68 2.99
CA GLU A 15 -2.47 2.24 3.19
C GLU A 15 -2.24 1.50 1.88
N THR A 16 -1.41 0.46 1.94
CA THR A 16 -1.22 -0.45 0.81
C THR A 16 -2.39 -1.42 0.71
N LEU A 17 -2.69 -1.88 -0.50
CA LEU A 17 -3.77 -2.82 -0.73
C LEU A 17 -3.55 -4.12 0.06
N GLU A 18 -2.30 -4.57 0.20
CA GLU A 18 -1.97 -5.73 1.06
C GLU A 18 -2.33 -5.49 2.53
N HIS A 19 -1.91 -4.39 3.13
CA HIS A 19 -2.23 -4.08 4.52
C HIS A 19 -3.74 -3.93 4.74
N TYR A 20 -4.43 -3.30 3.79
CA TYR A 20 -5.87 -3.18 3.83
C TYR A 20 -6.56 -4.55 3.85
N VAL A 21 -6.14 -5.48 2.99
CA VAL A 21 -6.72 -6.84 2.94
C VAL A 21 -6.35 -7.66 4.19
N ARG A 22 -5.18 -7.43 4.80
CA ARG A 22 -4.83 -8.02 6.10
C ARG A 22 -5.77 -7.55 7.20
N ARG A 23 -6.04 -6.24 7.29
CA ARG A 23 -7.01 -5.70 8.23
C ARG A 23 -8.42 -6.20 7.99
N LEU A 24 -8.83 -6.39 6.73
CA LEU A 24 -10.09 -7.06 6.43
C LEU A 24 -10.13 -8.47 7.04
N ALA A 25 -9.09 -9.28 6.82
CA ALA A 25 -9.01 -10.62 7.39
C ALA A 25 -9.07 -10.60 8.93
N GLU A 26 -8.36 -9.65 9.57
CA GLU A 26 -8.38 -9.43 11.03
C GLU A 26 -9.79 -9.08 11.54
N CYS A 27 -10.53 -8.19 10.85
CA CYS A 27 -11.91 -7.86 11.20
C CYS A 27 -12.84 -9.08 11.17
N TYR A 28 -12.55 -10.05 10.30
CA TYR A 28 -13.28 -11.31 10.22
C TYR A 28 -12.76 -12.41 11.16
N GLY A 29 -11.69 -12.15 11.92
CA GLY A 29 -11.07 -13.15 12.80
C GLY A 29 -10.50 -14.35 12.03
N VAL A 30 -10.15 -14.17 10.75
CA VAL A 30 -9.62 -15.23 9.90
C VAL A 30 -8.18 -14.97 9.51
N ARG A 31 -7.45 -16.05 9.21
CA ARG A 31 -6.11 -15.94 8.65
C ARG A 31 -6.15 -15.23 7.30
N TYR A 32 -5.15 -14.39 7.07
CA TYR A 32 -4.98 -13.64 5.84
C TYR A 32 -5.02 -14.51 4.58
N GLU A 33 -4.33 -15.65 4.56
CA GLU A 33 -4.32 -16.54 3.40
C GLU A 33 -5.69 -17.16 3.14
N LEU A 34 -6.43 -17.48 4.21
CA LEU A 34 -7.77 -18.05 4.12
C LEU A 34 -8.78 -17.01 3.63
N PHE A 35 -8.65 -15.76 4.06
CA PHE A 35 -9.42 -14.65 3.53
C PHE A 35 -9.16 -14.49 2.02
N CYS A 36 -7.89 -14.40 1.62
CA CYS A 36 -7.51 -14.28 0.21
C CYS A 36 -8.04 -15.44 -0.64
N LEU A 37 -8.01 -16.67 -0.12
CA LEU A 37 -8.59 -17.82 -0.81
C LEU A 37 -10.12 -17.68 -0.94
N ARG A 38 -10.83 -17.48 0.16
CA ARG A 38 -12.30 -17.56 0.19
C ARG A 38 -12.97 -16.33 -0.43
N ALA A 39 -12.42 -15.15 -0.19
CA ALA A 39 -13.01 -13.88 -0.62
C ALA A 39 -12.50 -13.46 -2.00
N LEU A 40 -11.24 -13.77 -2.34
CA LEU A 40 -10.59 -13.26 -3.54
C LEU A 40 -10.20 -14.36 -4.53
N GLY A 41 -10.28 -15.63 -4.15
CA GLY A 41 -9.91 -16.77 -5.00
C GLY A 41 -8.41 -16.95 -5.18
N ILE A 42 -7.57 -16.34 -4.33
CA ILE A 42 -6.11 -16.45 -4.42
C ILE A 42 -5.66 -17.72 -3.69
N PRO A 43 -5.03 -18.70 -4.36
CA PRO A 43 -4.59 -19.94 -3.72
C PRO A 43 -3.64 -19.69 -2.55
N VAL A 44 -3.75 -20.47 -1.47
CA VAL A 44 -2.88 -20.33 -0.27
C VAL A 44 -1.39 -20.50 -0.62
N ALA A 45 -1.03 -21.26 -1.66
CA ALA A 45 0.35 -21.38 -2.12
C ALA A 45 0.89 -20.13 -2.84
N ASP A 46 0.00 -19.27 -3.38
CA ASP A 46 0.40 -18.11 -4.18
C ASP A 46 0.65 -16.86 -3.31
N SER A 47 1.83 -16.83 -2.66
CA SER A 47 2.25 -15.71 -1.84
C SER A 47 2.47 -14.42 -2.64
N ARG A 48 2.84 -14.53 -3.92
CA ARG A 48 3.11 -13.39 -4.79
C ARG A 48 1.83 -12.64 -5.15
N ALA A 49 0.77 -13.35 -5.53
CA ALA A 49 -0.52 -12.73 -5.82
C ALA A 49 -1.10 -12.00 -4.61
N ARG A 50 -0.85 -12.52 -3.39
CA ARG A 50 -1.26 -11.86 -2.13
C ARG A 50 -0.53 -10.55 -1.85
N GLN A 51 0.62 -10.27 -2.46
CA GLN A 51 1.28 -8.96 -2.27
C GLN A 51 0.60 -7.84 -3.07
N PHE A 52 -0.35 -8.16 -3.95
CA PHE A 52 -1.09 -7.19 -4.78
C PHE A 52 -0.19 -6.16 -5.49
N GLN A 53 0.98 -6.58 -5.97
CA GLN A 53 1.89 -5.70 -6.71
C GLN A 53 1.30 -5.28 -8.07
N ALA A 54 0.57 -6.19 -8.70
CA ALA A 54 -0.16 -5.98 -9.95
C ALA A 54 -1.48 -6.78 -9.91
N PRO A 55 -2.47 -6.33 -9.12
CA PRO A 55 -3.74 -7.04 -8.99
C PRO A 55 -4.50 -7.02 -10.31
N THR A 56 -5.21 -8.11 -10.64
CA THR A 56 -6.04 -8.16 -11.85
C THR A 56 -7.31 -7.32 -11.66
N PRO A 57 -7.92 -6.82 -12.76
CA PRO A 57 -9.19 -6.08 -12.67
C PRO A 57 -10.30 -6.87 -11.98
N GLU A 58 -10.37 -8.18 -12.19
CA GLU A 58 -11.38 -9.05 -11.58
C GLU A 58 -11.21 -9.13 -10.06
N LEU A 59 -9.97 -9.16 -9.59
CA LEU A 59 -9.66 -9.16 -8.17
C LEU A 59 -10.09 -7.85 -7.51
N LEU A 60 -9.79 -6.71 -8.16
CA LEU A 60 -10.20 -5.40 -7.69
C LEU A 60 -11.73 -5.25 -7.69
N GLN A 61 -12.40 -5.80 -8.72
CA GLN A 61 -13.86 -5.82 -8.77
C GLN A 61 -14.45 -6.66 -7.62
N ARG A 62 -13.85 -7.80 -7.27
CA ARG A 62 -14.28 -8.60 -6.10
C ARG A 62 -14.14 -7.82 -4.80
N LEU A 63 -13.02 -7.14 -4.60
CA LEU A 63 -12.82 -6.26 -3.43
C LEU A 63 -13.82 -5.10 -3.41
N SER A 64 -14.05 -4.48 -4.57
CA SER A 64 -15.02 -3.39 -4.72
C SER A 64 -16.44 -3.84 -4.37
N ASN A 65 -16.86 -5.00 -4.88
CA ASN A 65 -18.17 -5.57 -4.57
C ASN A 65 -18.30 -5.94 -3.08
N GLY A 66 -17.23 -6.47 -2.48
CA GLY A 66 -17.19 -6.85 -1.08
C GLY A 66 -17.25 -5.65 -0.13
N THR A 67 -16.48 -4.61 -0.42
CA THR A 67 -16.26 -3.49 0.51
C THR A 67 -17.09 -2.25 0.19
N GLY A 68 -17.61 -2.14 -1.04
CA GLY A 68 -18.23 -0.92 -1.56
C GLY A 68 -17.23 0.18 -1.92
N ILE A 69 -15.93 -0.07 -1.86
CA ILE A 69 -14.87 0.86 -2.27
C ILE A 69 -14.78 0.83 -3.79
N SER A 70 -14.57 1.99 -4.43
CA SER A 70 -14.44 2.04 -5.88
C SER A 70 -13.15 1.34 -6.35
N VAL A 71 -13.17 0.78 -7.56
CA VAL A 71 -12.00 0.10 -8.14
C VAL A 71 -10.84 1.09 -8.26
N GLU A 72 -11.11 2.33 -8.65
CA GLU A 72 -10.11 3.40 -8.80
C GLU A 72 -9.38 3.68 -7.48
N LEU A 73 -10.11 3.70 -6.35
CA LEU A 73 -9.49 3.89 -5.05
C LEU A 73 -8.63 2.68 -4.65
N LEU A 74 -9.10 1.46 -4.91
CA LEU A 74 -8.31 0.24 -4.67
C LEU A 74 -7.03 0.18 -5.53
N GLU A 75 -7.08 0.65 -6.78
CA GLU A 75 -5.91 0.78 -7.65
C GLU A 75 -4.88 1.76 -7.09
N GLN A 76 -5.33 2.89 -6.52
CA GLN A 76 -4.45 3.87 -5.89
C GLN A 76 -3.74 3.34 -4.64
N MET A 77 -4.23 2.26 -4.05
CA MET A 77 -3.62 1.58 -2.90
C MET A 77 -2.54 0.57 -3.30
N THR A 78 -2.31 0.33 -4.60
CA THR A 78 -1.19 -0.51 -5.04
C THR A 78 0.16 0.11 -4.63
N TRP A 79 1.14 -0.72 -4.28
CA TRP A 79 2.43 -0.26 -3.76
C TRP A 79 3.08 0.81 -4.66
N ARG A 80 3.03 0.61 -5.98
CA ARG A 80 3.55 1.58 -6.95
C ARG A 80 2.91 2.96 -6.81
N ARG A 81 1.57 3.02 -6.71
CA ARG A 81 0.83 4.29 -6.57
C ARG A 81 1.01 4.93 -5.19
N VAL A 82 1.13 4.13 -4.14
CA VAL A 82 1.46 4.63 -2.80
C VAL A 82 2.88 5.22 -2.80
N TRP A 83 3.84 4.56 -3.44
CA TRP A 83 5.21 5.04 -3.57
C TRP A 83 5.31 6.33 -4.39
N ASP A 84 4.63 6.40 -5.54
CA ASP A 84 4.59 7.60 -6.38
C ASP A 84 4.07 8.81 -5.56
N ARG A 85 2.96 8.63 -4.83
CA ARG A 85 2.40 9.67 -3.94
C ARG A 85 3.36 10.08 -2.82
N LEU A 86 4.08 9.12 -2.23
CA LEU A 86 5.08 9.41 -1.21
C LEU A 86 6.24 10.24 -1.79
N MET A 87 6.73 9.86 -2.97
CA MET A 87 7.83 10.57 -3.64
C MET A 87 7.44 11.97 -4.07
N ASP A 88 6.19 12.18 -4.51
CA ASP A 88 5.68 13.51 -4.80
C ASP A 88 5.63 14.39 -3.55
N LYS A 89 5.20 13.85 -2.40
CA LYS A 89 5.24 14.57 -1.12
C LYS A 89 6.66 14.91 -0.69
N VAL A 90 7.61 13.98 -0.87
CA VAL A 90 9.04 14.23 -0.60
C VAL A 90 9.55 15.35 -1.50
N ARG A 91 9.24 15.32 -2.80
CA ARG A 91 9.64 16.38 -3.74
C ARG A 91 9.11 17.75 -3.32
N GLN A 92 7.82 17.83 -3.01
CA GLN A 92 7.19 19.07 -2.54
C GLN A 92 7.84 19.59 -1.24
N TYR A 93 8.13 18.69 -0.30
CA TYR A 93 8.81 19.07 0.94
C TYR A 93 10.21 19.64 0.68
N VAL A 94 10.99 18.98 -0.19
CA VAL A 94 12.34 19.42 -0.58
C VAL A 94 12.35 20.80 -1.24
N GLU A 95 11.25 21.21 -1.88
CA GLU A 95 11.13 22.54 -2.48
C GLU A 95 10.90 23.65 -1.44
N THR A 96 10.47 23.31 -0.22
CA THR A 96 10.29 24.26 0.89
C THR A 96 11.64 24.71 1.48
N ALA A 97 11.64 25.87 2.14
CA ALA A 97 12.85 26.37 2.81
C ALA A 97 13.37 25.40 3.90
N GLU A 98 12.45 24.79 4.65
CA GLU A 98 12.77 23.79 5.67
C GLU A 98 13.39 22.53 5.04
N GLY A 99 12.78 22.01 3.96
CA GLY A 99 13.28 20.83 3.26
C GLY A 99 14.63 21.05 2.59
N LYS A 100 14.89 22.25 2.03
CA LYS A 100 16.20 22.62 1.48
C LYS A 100 17.28 22.62 2.58
N ALA A 101 17.01 23.25 3.71
CA ALA A 101 17.92 23.26 4.85
C ALA A 101 18.21 21.85 5.39
N ALA A 102 17.17 21.00 5.48
CA ALA A 102 17.33 19.60 5.89
C ALA A 102 18.20 18.79 4.91
N LEU A 103 18.05 19.02 3.59
CA LEU A 103 18.87 18.38 2.56
C LEU A 103 20.34 18.80 2.62
N GLU A 104 20.62 20.09 2.82
CA GLU A 104 21.97 20.62 2.98
C GLU A 104 22.68 20.00 4.20
N LEU A 105 21.96 19.82 5.32
CA LEU A 105 22.48 19.13 6.50
C LEU A 105 22.84 17.67 6.23
N VAL A 106 22.00 16.94 5.48
CA VAL A 106 22.25 15.53 5.12
C VAL A 106 23.42 15.42 4.13
N ALA A 107 23.50 16.30 3.14
CA ALA A 107 24.59 16.35 2.17
C ALA A 107 25.94 16.61 2.86
N ASN A 108 25.97 17.58 3.78
CA ASN A 108 27.17 17.89 4.56
C ASN A 108 27.57 16.73 5.49
N ARG A 109 26.61 15.99 6.07
CA ARG A 109 26.91 14.78 6.85
C ARG A 109 27.53 13.65 6.01
N ARG A 110 27.12 13.48 4.75
CA ARG A 110 27.70 12.46 3.85
C ARG A 110 29.13 12.80 3.43
N LEU A 111 29.48 14.09 3.30
CA LEU A 111 30.83 14.52 2.94
C LEU A 111 31.86 14.36 4.07
N VAL A 112 31.42 14.37 5.34
CA VAL A 112 32.30 14.22 6.51
C VAL A 112 32.49 12.73 6.91
N GLY A 113 31.70 11.81 6.34
CA GLY A 113 31.64 10.40 6.75
C GLY A 113 32.57 9.41 6.02
N ASN A 114 33.36 9.84 5.02
CA ASN A 114 34.33 8.97 4.36
C ASN A 114 35.75 9.26 4.87
N PRO A 115 36.33 8.47 5.78
CA PRO A 115 37.76 8.55 6.02
C PRO A 115 38.50 8.03 4.77
N PRO A 116 39.65 8.62 4.40
CA PRO A 116 40.44 8.10 3.30
C PRO A 116 40.98 6.71 3.70
N HIS A 117 40.60 5.68 2.96
CA HIS A 117 41.29 4.40 3.02
C HIS A 117 42.73 4.62 2.58
N LYS A 118 43.66 4.39 3.52
CA LYS A 118 45.10 4.31 3.26
C LYS A 118 45.43 3.13 2.36
#